data_AF-A0AAE3FX69-F1
#
_entry.id   AF-A0AAE3FX69-F1
#
_cell.length_a   1.000
_cell.length_b   1.000
_cell.length_c   1.000
_cell.angle_alpha   90.00
_cell.angle_beta   90.00
_cell.angle_gamma   90.00
#
_symmetry.space_group_name_H-M   'P 1'
#
loop_
_entity.id
_entity.type
_entity.pdbx_description
1 polymer ?
#
loop_
_entity_poly.entity_id
_entity_poly.type
_entity_poly.pdbx_seq_one_letter_code
_entity_poly.pdbx_strand_id
1 'polypeptide(L)'
;MSIRKTVNAHTPHGDVSYEVITCVNCGEEVVPEDAVMVGIGFEAVRCDGLPICRATHEAPTEVRALCEYCAEGILSYQHGTTGDVKRRLVAFTEEASPVGVGVWLGIAIATTLLVAIVFGTVLLGLSGLV
;
A
#
# COMPACT_ATOMS: atom_id res chain seq x y z
N MET A 1 2.93 0.24 -22.53
CA MET A 1 1.88 1.22 -22.92
C MET A 1 1.20 1.69 -21.64
N SER A 2 1.16 2.99 -21.38
CA SER A 2 0.40 3.51 -20.23
C SER A 2 -1.08 3.28 -20.47
N ILE A 3 -1.73 2.56 -19.57
CA ILE A 3 -3.17 2.26 -19.63
C ILE A 3 -4.00 3.53 -19.29
N ARG A 4 -3.32 4.56 -18.78
CA ARG A 4 -3.91 5.85 -18.37
C ARG A 4 -3.75 6.90 -19.46
N LYS A 5 -4.79 7.70 -19.64
CA LYS A 5 -4.87 8.85 -20.53
C LYS A 5 -5.37 10.05 -19.73
N THR A 6 -4.76 11.21 -19.91
CA THR A 6 -5.26 12.45 -19.32
C THR A 6 -6.31 13.06 -20.24
N VAL A 7 -7.46 13.44 -19.69
CA VAL A 7 -8.57 14.10 -20.38
C VAL A 7 -8.85 15.42 -19.68
N ASN A 8 -9.24 16.42 -20.46
CA ASN A 8 -9.61 17.74 -19.96
C ASN A 8 -11.12 17.93 -20.09
N ALA A 9 -11.78 18.34 -19.01
CA ALA A 9 -13.16 18.77 -19.03
C ALA A 9 -13.25 20.27 -18.73
N HIS A 10 -13.99 20.98 -19.57
CA HIS A 10 -14.31 22.37 -19.31
C HIS A 10 -15.41 22.47 -18.27
N THR A 11 -15.16 23.16 -17.16
CA THR A 11 -16.16 23.39 -16.11
C THR A 11 -16.42 24.89 -15.95
N PRO A 12 -17.54 25.30 -15.33
CA PRO A 12 -17.81 26.71 -15.00
C PRO A 12 -16.74 27.37 -14.10
N HIS A 13 -15.87 26.56 -13.46
CA HIS A 13 -14.79 27.01 -12.59
C HIS A 13 -13.40 26.94 -13.25
N GLY A 14 -13.33 26.58 -14.54
CA GLY A 14 -12.10 26.40 -15.29
C GLY A 14 -11.92 24.99 -15.84
N ASP A 15 -10.86 24.80 -16.63
CA ASP A 15 -10.51 23.49 -17.16
C ASP A 15 -9.94 22.59 -16.06
N VAL A 16 -10.46 21.37 -15.97
CA VAL A 16 -9.96 20.35 -15.05
C VAL A 16 -9.38 19.19 -15.86
N SER A 17 -8.13 18.87 -15.59
CA SER A 17 -7.45 17.70 -16.13
C SER A 17 -7.58 16.53 -15.15
N TYR A 18 -8.02 15.37 -15.62
CA TYR A 18 -8.07 14.14 -14.82
C TYR A 18 -7.63 12.94 -15.65
N GLU A 19 -7.22 11.88 -14.96
CA GLU A 19 -6.82 10.63 -15.60
C GLU A 19 -8.04 9.72 -15.79
N VAL A 20 -8.08 9.05 -16.94
CA VAL A 20 -9.02 7.98 -17.24
C VAL A 20 -8.28 6.75 -17.74
N ILE A 21 -8.92 5.60 -17.59
CA ILE A 21 -8.52 4.32 -18.14
C ILE A 21 -9.65 3.80 -19.01
N THR A 22 -9.34 3.28 -20.19
CA THR A 22 -10.36 2.69 -21.07
C THR A 22 -10.60 1.23 -20.70
N CYS A 23 -11.86 0.87 -20.46
CA CYS A 23 -12.28 -0.52 -20.28
C CYS A 23 -11.97 -1.33 -21.53
N VAL A 24 -11.24 -2.44 -21.39
CA VAL A 24 -10.84 -3.27 -22.54
C VAL A 24 -12.02 -4.00 -23.20
N ASN A 25 -13.14 -4.16 -22.49
CA ASN A 25 -14.31 -4.88 -22.99
C ASN A 25 -15.32 -3.96 -23.70
N CYS A 26 -15.77 -2.88 -23.07
CA CYS A 26 -16.79 -1.98 -23.61
C CYS A 26 -16.24 -0.67 -24.18
N GLY A 27 -14.96 -0.34 -23.95
CA GLY A 27 -14.36 0.92 -24.40
C GLY A 27 -14.74 2.14 -23.57
N GLU A 28 -15.49 1.98 -22.48
CA GLU A 28 -15.87 3.07 -21.59
C GLU A 28 -14.66 3.66 -20.86
N GLU A 29 -14.60 5.00 -20.75
CA GLU A 29 -13.57 5.71 -19.98
C GLU A 29 -13.99 5.72 -18.50
N VAL A 30 -13.16 5.10 -17.65
CA VAL A 30 -13.40 4.96 -16.21
C VAL A 30 -12.29 5.66 -15.45
N VAL A 31 -12.60 6.26 -14.30
CA VAL A 31 -11.56 6.81 -13.43
C VAL A 31 -10.71 5.67 -12.85
N PRO A 32 -9.38 5.85 -12.72
CA PRO A 32 -8.47 4.78 -12.31
C PRO A 32 -8.79 4.12 -10.96
N GLU A 33 -9.45 4.86 -10.06
CA GLU A 33 -9.85 4.40 -8.74
C GLU A 33 -11.04 3.43 -8.75
N ASP A 34 -11.88 3.50 -9.79
CA ASP A 34 -13.06 2.65 -9.98
C ASP A 34 -12.81 1.52 -11.00
N ALA A 35 -11.64 1.53 -11.65
CA ALA A 35 -11.27 0.50 -12.61
C ALA A 35 -10.86 -0.81 -11.92
N VAL A 36 -11.42 -1.93 -12.39
CA VAL A 36 -11.02 -3.28 -11.94
C VAL A 36 -9.84 -3.74 -12.77
N MET A 37 -8.67 -3.83 -12.13
CA MET A 37 -7.43 -4.29 -12.77
C MET A 37 -7.39 -5.81 -12.82
N VAL A 38 -7.23 -6.37 -14.02
CA VAL A 38 -7.24 -7.81 -14.28
C VAL A 38 -5.89 -8.21 -14.87
N GLY A 39 -5.23 -9.17 -14.20
CA GLY A 39 -4.00 -9.80 -14.71
C GLY A 39 -4.32 -10.84 -15.78
N ILE A 40 -3.55 -10.84 -16.87
CA ILE A 40 -3.62 -11.82 -17.95
C ILE A 40 -2.28 -12.54 -18.06
N GLY A 41 -2.33 -13.87 -18.01
CA GLY A 41 -1.14 -14.71 -17.93
C GLY A 41 -0.46 -14.61 -16.56
N PHE A 42 0.40 -15.57 -16.25
CA PHE A 42 1.20 -15.55 -15.04
C PHE A 42 2.61 -15.99 -15.38
N GLU A 43 3.59 -15.23 -14.91
CA GLU A 43 5.00 -15.58 -15.00
C GLU A 43 5.62 -15.66 -13.61
N ALA A 44 6.56 -16.59 -13.47
CA ALA A 44 7.32 -16.78 -12.27
C ALA A 44 8.38 -15.69 -12.16
N VAL A 45 8.19 -14.74 -11.25
CA VAL A 45 9.13 -13.66 -10.95
C VAL A 45 9.89 -14.00 -9.68
N ARG A 46 11.23 -13.93 -9.75
CA ARG A 46 12.10 -14.04 -8.58
C ARG A 46 12.35 -12.66 -7.98
N CYS A 47 12.18 -12.54 -6.67
CA CYS A 47 12.51 -11.31 -5.95
C CYS A 47 14.02 -11.25 -5.66
N ASP A 48 14.84 -11.09 -6.70
CA ASP A 48 16.30 -11.07 -6.55
C ASP A 48 16.85 -9.78 -5.87
N GLY A 49 15.98 -8.83 -5.50
CA GLY A 49 16.33 -7.53 -4.90
C GLY A 49 16.40 -7.48 -3.37
N LEU A 50 15.86 -8.48 -2.65
CA LEU A 50 15.98 -8.56 -1.18
C LEU A 50 16.63 -9.90 -0.78
N PRO A 51 17.70 -9.90 0.04
CA PRO A 51 18.42 -11.13 0.43
C PRO A 51 17.55 -12.13 1.21
N ILE A 52 16.39 -11.70 1.69
CA ILE A 52 15.42 -12.49 2.46
C ILE A 52 14.33 -13.09 1.56
N CYS A 53 14.08 -12.51 0.38
CA CYS A 53 13.02 -12.95 -0.51
C CYS A 53 13.55 -13.98 -1.51
N ARG A 54 13.73 -15.22 -1.06
CA ARG A 54 14.03 -16.36 -1.95
C ARG A 54 12.78 -16.96 -2.61
N ALA A 55 11.64 -16.32 -2.44
CA ALA A 55 10.37 -16.79 -2.96
C ALA A 55 10.23 -16.45 -4.45
N THR A 56 9.76 -17.43 -5.22
CA THR A 56 9.27 -17.21 -6.58
C THR A 56 7.79 -16.87 -6.46
N HIS A 57 7.41 -15.74 -7.01
CA HIS A 57 6.02 -15.27 -7.00
C HIS A 57 5.45 -15.34 -8.41
N GLU A 58 4.16 -15.61 -8.50
CA GLU A 58 3.44 -15.47 -9.77
C GLU A 58 3.01 -14.02 -9.91
N ALA A 59 3.49 -13.36 -10.97
CA ALA A 59 3.07 -12.03 -11.35
C ALA A 59 2.34 -12.08 -12.69
N PRO A 60 1.32 -11.24 -12.91
CA PRO A 60 0.63 -11.23 -14.19
C PRO A 60 1.52 -10.68 -15.30
N THR A 61 1.55 -11.36 -16.45
CA THR A 61 2.36 -10.96 -17.61
C THR A 61 1.85 -9.66 -18.23
N GLU A 62 0.52 -9.50 -18.28
CA GLU A 62 -0.13 -8.27 -18.70
C GLU A 62 -1.19 -7.84 -17.68
N VAL A 63 -1.41 -6.53 -17.58
CA VAL A 63 -2.51 -5.99 -16.77
C VAL A 63 -3.43 -5.19 -17.67
N ARG A 64 -4.73 -5.50 -17.61
CA ARG A 64 -5.80 -4.80 -18.31
C ARG A 64 -6.80 -4.23 -17.31
N ALA A 65 -7.65 -3.31 -17.76
CA ALA A 65 -8.67 -2.69 -16.93
C ALA A 65 -10.06 -3.00 -17.48
N LEU A 66 -10.98 -3.32 -16.57
CA LEU A 66 -12.41 -3.43 -16.84
C LEU A 66 -13.16 -2.35 -16.03
N CYS A 67 -14.25 -1.82 -16.59
CA CYS A 67 -15.24 -1.13 -15.78
C CYS A 67 -15.95 -2.15 -14.88
N GLU A 68 -16.48 -1.68 -13.76
CA GLU A 68 -17.13 -2.52 -12.76
C GLU A 68 -18.23 -3.40 -13.36
N TYR A 69 -19.06 -2.85 -14.24
CA TYR A 69 -20.14 -3.59 -14.90
C TYR A 69 -19.62 -4.77 -15.74
N CYS A 70 -18.55 -4.55 -16.51
CA CYS A 70 -17.94 -5.62 -17.31
C CYS A 70 -17.22 -6.63 -16.41
N ALA A 71 -16.60 -6.19 -15.32
CA ALA A 71 -15.97 -7.07 -14.35
C ALA A 71 -17.01 -7.95 -13.64
N GLU A 72 -18.16 -7.41 -13.28
CA GLU A 72 -19.26 -8.16 -12.68
C GLU A 72 -19.80 -9.21 -13.66
N GLY A 73 -20.09 -8.80 -14.89
CA GLY A 73 -20.63 -9.71 -15.92
C GLY A 73 -19.69 -10.84 -16.33
N ILE A 74 -18.38 -10.58 -16.41
CA ILE A 74 -17.39 -11.56 -16.91
C ILE A 74 -16.78 -12.38 -15.77
N LEU A 75 -16.45 -11.73 -14.66
CA LEU A 75 -15.67 -12.33 -13.57
C LEU A 75 -16.51 -12.58 -12.32
N SER A 76 -17.82 -12.31 -12.36
CA SER A 76 -18.68 -12.30 -11.15
C SER A 76 -18.10 -11.41 -10.05
N TYR A 77 -17.42 -10.33 -10.45
CA TYR A 77 -16.85 -9.35 -9.53
C TYR A 77 -17.96 -8.69 -8.72
N GLN A 78 -17.86 -8.76 -7.40
CA GLN A 78 -18.76 -8.06 -6.49
C GLN A 78 -18.06 -6.84 -5.91
N HIS A 79 -18.60 -5.66 -6.20
CA HIS A 79 -18.14 -4.39 -5.66
C HIS A 79 -18.08 -4.43 -4.13
N GLY A 80 -16.98 -3.93 -3.57
CA GLY A 80 -16.73 -3.89 -2.12
C GLY A 80 -15.90 -5.05 -1.55
N THR A 81 -15.70 -6.15 -2.28
CA THR A 81 -14.87 -7.29 -1.81
C THR A 81 -13.36 -7.05 -1.95
N THR A 82 -12.93 -6.23 -2.91
CA THR A 82 -11.52 -5.80 -3.10
C THR A 82 -11.10 -4.66 -2.17
N GLY A 83 -12.08 -3.96 -1.58
CA GLY A 83 -11.84 -2.93 -0.57
C GLY A 83 -11.04 -3.46 0.63
N ASP A 84 -11.17 -4.76 0.93
CA ASP A 84 -10.41 -5.44 1.98
C ASP A 84 -8.91 -5.58 1.65
N VAL A 85 -8.54 -5.74 0.37
CA VAL A 85 -7.12 -5.81 -0.01
C VAL A 85 -6.47 -4.44 0.09
N LYS A 86 -7.16 -3.37 -0.34
CA LYS A 86 -6.71 -1.98 -0.16
C LYS A 86 -6.64 -1.60 1.32
N ARG A 87 -7.62 -2.01 2.14
CA ARG A 87 -7.59 -1.82 3.60
C ARG A 87 -6.44 -2.59 4.26
N ARG A 88 -6.18 -3.82 3.82
CA ARG A 88 -5.04 -4.63 4.30
C ARG A 88 -3.70 -4.05 3.86
N LEU A 89 -3.57 -3.53 2.65
CA LEU A 89 -2.37 -2.82 2.18
C LEU A 89 -2.13 -1.53 2.97
N VAL A 90 -3.18 -0.76 3.24
CA VAL A 90 -3.09 0.43 4.12
C VAL A 90 -2.68 0.02 5.54
N ALA A 91 -3.28 -1.03 6.11
CA ALA A 91 -2.89 -1.57 7.40
C ALA A 91 -1.43 -2.07 7.41
N PHE A 92 -0.97 -2.76 6.36
CA PHE A 92 0.43 -3.16 6.22
C PHE A 92 1.38 -1.96 6.08
N THR A 93 0.98 -0.89 5.39
CA THR A 93 1.79 0.32 5.30
C THR A 93 1.80 1.13 6.60
N GLU A 94 0.74 1.08 7.40
CA GLU A 94 0.73 1.65 8.75
C GLU A 94 1.65 0.84 9.69
N GLU A 95 1.56 -0.49 9.65
CA GLU A 95 2.37 -1.41 10.45
C GLU A 95 3.86 -1.42 10.07
N ALA A 96 4.19 -1.20 8.79
CA ALA A 96 5.56 -1.17 8.27
C ALA A 96 6.05 0.24 7.92
N SER A 97 5.39 1.30 8.40
CA SER A 97 5.89 2.65 8.17
C SER A 97 7.23 2.85 8.90
N PRO A 98 8.26 3.43 8.25
CA PRO A 98 9.53 3.74 8.91
C PRO A 98 9.37 4.70 10.11
N VAL A 99 8.25 5.43 10.14
CA VAL A 99 7.82 6.26 11.27
C VAL A 99 7.41 5.38 12.47
N GLY A 100 6.64 4.30 12.25
CA GLY A 100 6.26 3.35 13.31
C GLY A 100 7.46 2.63 13.92
N VAL A 101 8.41 2.19 13.09
CA VAL A 101 9.66 1.57 13.56
C VAL A 101 10.52 2.58 14.34
N GLY A 102 10.63 3.82 13.85
CA GLY A 102 11.37 4.88 14.52
C GLY A 102 10.79 5.27 15.89
N VAL A 103 9.46 5.32 16.01
CA VAL A 103 8.78 5.61 17.29
C VAL A 103 9.04 4.49 18.31
N TRP A 104 8.94 3.22 17.91
CA TRP A 104 9.23 2.09 18.81
C TRP A 104 10.68 2.08 19.31
N LEU A 105 11.63 2.38 18.42
CA LEU A 105 13.05 2.49 18.77
C LEU A 105 13.28 3.65 19.77
N GLY A 106 12.62 4.78 19.55
CA GLY A 106 12.66 5.92 20.47
C GLY A 106 12.11 5.57 21.86
N ILE A 107 10.95 4.91 21.92
CA ILE A 107 10.32 4.48 23.18
C ILE A 107 11.20 3.48 23.93
N ALA A 108 11.80 2.51 23.23
CA ALA A 108 12.69 1.50 23.83
C ALA A 108 13.96 2.14 24.42
N ILE A 109 14.57 3.10 23.70
CA ILE A 109 15.73 3.84 24.19
C ILE A 109 15.36 4.69 25.39
N ALA A 110 14.21 5.39 25.35
CA ALA A 110 13.76 6.23 26.45
C ALA A 110 13.47 5.42 27.72
N THR A 111 12.79 4.27 27.60
CA THR A 111 12.50 3.40 28.75
C THR A 111 13.77 2.79 29.32
N THR A 112 14.70 2.31 28.50
CA THR A 112 15.99 1.78 28.99
C THR A 112 16.84 2.83 29.70
N LEU A 113 16.91 4.06 29.16
CA LEU A 113 17.57 5.20 29.82
C LEU A 113 16.92 5.53 31.17
N LEU A 114 15.60 5.58 31.22
CA LEU A 114 14.86 5.93 32.43
C LEU A 114 15.08 4.89 33.53
N VAL A 115 15.06 3.60 33.18
CA VAL A 115 15.39 2.50 34.11
C VAL A 115 16.82 2.63 34.60
N ALA A 116 17.79 2.88 33.71
CA ALA A 116 19.20 3.05 34.09
C ALA A 116 19.42 4.23 35.05
N ILE A 117 18.74 5.36 34.82
CA ILE A 117 18.80 6.54 35.70
C ILE A 117 18.23 6.21 37.08
N VAL A 118 17.04 5.60 37.14
CA VAL A 118 16.42 5.21 38.42
C VAL A 118 17.29 4.22 39.19
N PHE A 119 17.86 3.23 38.51
CA PHE A 119 18.76 2.28 39.15
C PHE A 119 20.05 2.95 39.64
N GLY A 120 20.61 3.85 38.83
CA GLY A 120 21.80 4.63 39.20
C GLY A 120 21.57 5.54 40.41
N THR A 121 20.43 6.22 40.49
CA THR A 121 20.11 7.09 41.63
C THR A 121 19.83 6.30 42.91
N VAL A 122 19.20 5.12 42.81
CA VAL A 122 19.01 4.22 43.96
C VAL A 122 20.37 3.71 44.47
N LEU A 123 21.27 3.29 43.58
CA LEU A 123 22.61 2.83 43.96
C LEU A 123 23.46 3.94 44.57
N LEU A 124 23.44 5.15 43.98
CA LEU A 124 24.16 6.31 44.51
C LEU A 124 23.60 6.79 45.85
N GLY A 125 22.27 6.79 46.00
CA GLY A 125 21.58 7.12 47.25
C GLY A 125 21.87 6.12 48.38
N LEU A 126 22.06 4.84 48.05
CA LEU A 126 22.50 3.81 49.00
C LEU A 126 23.97 4.00 49.43
N SER A 127 24.85 4.45 48.54
CA SER A 127 26.26 4.72 48.87
C SER A 127 26.51 6.02 49.63
N GLY A 128 25.56 6.97 49.63
CA GLY A 128 25.65 8.21 50.42
C GLY A 128 25.09 8.11 51.84
N LEU A 129 24.55 6.94 52.21
CA LEU A 129 23.93 6.68 53.52
C LEU A 129 24.79 5.78 54.43
N VAL A 130 26.04 5.50 54.03
CA VAL A 130 27.05 4.74 54.80
C VAL A 130 28.15 5.68 55.29
#